data_AF-A0A9D6M3Y4-F1
#
_entry.id   AF-A0A9D6M3Y4-F1
#
_cell.length_a   1.000
_cell.length_b   1.000
_cell.length_c   1.000
_cell.angle_alpha   90.00
_cell.angle_beta   90.00
_cell.angle_gamma   90.00
#
_symmetry.space_group_name_H-M   'P 1'
#
loop_
_entity.id
_entity.type
_entity.pdbx_description
1 polymer ?
#
loop_
_entity_poly.entity_id
_entity_poly.type
_entity_poly.pdbx_seq_one_letter_code
_entity_poly.pdbx_strand_id
1 'polypeptide(L)' 'MQIKSPAFEDNGMIPKKYTCDGADVSPPLSWPKPPAGAK' A
#
# COMPACT_ATOMS: atom_id res chain seq x y z
N MET A 1 -8.66 9.96 7.67
CA MET A 1 -7.37 9.27 7.57
C MET A 1 -7.47 8.34 6.37
N GLN A 2 -6.64 8.50 5.35
CA GLN A 2 -6.70 7.71 4.12
C GLN A 2 -5.40 6.91 4.01
N ILE A 3 -5.40 5.76 3.34
CA ILE A 3 -4.16 5.04 3.00
C ILE A 3 -4.24 4.71 1.51
N LYS A 4 -3.11 4.81 0.80
CA LYS A 4 -3.05 4.49 -0.62
C LYS A 4 -1.77 3.73 -0.94
N SER A 5 -1.81 2.95 -2.02
CA SER A 5 -0.63 2.35 -2.64
C SER A 5 -0.47 2.96 -4.02
N PRO A 6 0.71 3.43 -4.44
CA PRO A 6 0.93 3.82 -5.83
C PRO A 6 0.95 2.60 -6.77
N ALA A 7 0.95 1.38 -6.24
CA ALA A 7 1.01 0.16 -7.05
C ALA A 7 -0.38 -0.34 -7.51
N PHE A 8 -1.47 0.10 -6.87
CA PHE A 8 -2.83 -0.30 -7.21
C PHE A 8 -3.85 0.65 -6.59
N GLU A 9 -5.01 0.78 -7.24
CA GLU A 9 -6.15 1.56 -6.74
C GLU A 9 -6.89 0.83 -5.60
N ASP A 10 -7.69 1.57 -4.84
CA ASP A 10 -8.53 0.99 -3.78
C ASP A 10 -9.55 0.00 -4.38
N ASN A 11 -9.69 -1.17 -3.72
CA ASN A 11 -10.40 -2.35 -4.23
C ASN A 11 -9.90 -2.88 -5.59
N GLY A 12 -8.75 -2.41 -6.08
CA GLY A 12 -8.10 -2.90 -7.29
C GLY A 12 -7.32 -4.19 -7.05
N MET A 13 -6.93 -4.84 -8.15
CA MET A 13 -6.12 -6.04 -8.09
C MET A 13 -4.68 -5.72 -7.66
N ILE A 14 -4.15 -6.48 -6.71
CA ILE A 14 -2.75 -6.36 -6.29
C ILE A 14 -1.85 -6.97 -7.39
N PRO A 15 -0.84 -6.24 -7.90
CA PRO A 15 0.07 -6.76 -8.91
C PRO A 15 0.80 -8.01 -8.42
N LYS A 16 0.95 -9.01 -9.29
CA LYS A 16 1.60 -10.31 -9.00
C LYS A 16 2.95 -10.18 -8.27
N LYS A 17 3.72 -9.14 -8.56
CA LYS A 17 4.99 -8.84 -7.86
C LYS A 17 4.86 -8.88 -6.32
N TYR A 18 3.72 -8.44 -5.80
CA TYR A 18 3.44 -8.31 -4.37
C TYR A 18 2.56 -9.45 -3.80
N THR A 19 2.41 -10.55 -4.55
CA THR A 19 1.71 -11.76 -4.09
C THR A 19 2.69 -12.94 -4.02
N CYS A 20 2.26 -14.05 -3.40
CA CYS A 20 3.05 -15.27 -3.29
C CYS A 20 3.40 -15.91 -4.65
N ASP A 21 2.64 -15.59 -5.71
CA ASP A 21 2.94 -16.07 -7.06
C ASP A 21 4.08 -15.27 -7.74
N GLY A 22 4.48 -14.14 -7.16
CA GLY A 22 5.54 -13.28 -7.69
C GLY A 22 6.76 -13.21 -6.78
N ALA A 23 7.20 -11.99 -6.46
CA ALA A 23 8.38 -11.78 -5.63
C ALA A 23 8.07 -11.83 -4.13
N ASP A 24 6.79 -11.90 -3.76
CA ASP A 24 6.30 -11.95 -2.37
C ASP A 24 6.87 -10.82 -1.48
N VAL A 25 7.08 -9.65 -2.10
CA VAL A 25 7.52 -8.43 -1.40
C VAL A 25 6.32 -7.55 -1.08
N SER A 26 6.40 -6.76 -0.01
CA SER A 26 5.32 -5.86 0.37
C SER A 26 5.13 -4.72 -0.65
N PRO A 27 3.88 -4.33 -0.98
CA PRO A 27 3.64 -3.17 -1.82
C PRO A 27 4.00 -1.87 -1.10
N PRO A 28 4.40 -0.82 -1.84
CA PRO A 28 4.58 0.50 -1.24
C PRO A 28 3.25 1.04 -0.70
N LEU A 29 3.25 1.56 0.52
CA LEU A 29 2.09 2.21 1.14
C LEU A 29 2.42 3.64 1.49
N SER A 30 1.45 4.52 1.25
CA SER A 30 1.54 5.95 1.51
C SER A 30 0.39 6.38 2.42
N TRP A 31 0.76 7.04 3.51
CA TRP A 31 -0.17 7.68 4.42
C TRP A 31 -0.15 9.19 4.17
N PRO A 32 -1.29 9.89 4.08
CA PRO A 32 -1.34 11.32 4.20
C PRO A 32 -0.82 11.71 5.59
N LYS A 33 -0.37 12.96 5.71
CA LYS A 33 0.23 13.51 6.93
C LYS A 33 -0.53 13.02 8.18
N PRO A 34 0.11 12.24 9.07
CA PRO A 34 -0.57 11.69 10.24
C PRO A 34 -1.03 12.83 11.17
N PRO A 35 -2.05 12.59 12.02
CA PRO A 35 -2.49 13.58 13.00
C PRO A 35 -1.35 14.01 13.91
N ALA A 36 -1.44 15.23 14.45
CA ALA A 36 -0.50 15.71 15.45
C ALA A 36 -0.49 14.77 16.66
N GLY A 37 0.70 14.33 17.09
CA GLY A 37 0.88 13.44 18.23
C GLY A 37 1.02 11.95 17.90
N ALA A 38 1.09 11.56 16.62
CA ALA A 38 1.58 10.24 16.25
C ALA A 38 3.00 10.02 16.81
N LYS A 39 3.23 8.91 17.52
CA LYS A 39 4.51 8.51 18.10
C LYS A 39 5.09 7.32 17.37
#